data_AF-A0A1B1UBJ1-F1
#
_entry.id   AF-A0A1B1UBJ1-F1
#
_cell.length_a   1.000
_cell.length_b   1.000
_cell.length_c   1.000
_cell.angle_alpha   90.00
_cell.angle_beta   90.00
_cell.angle_gamma   90.00
#
_symmetry.space_group_name_H-M   'P 1'
#
loop_
_entity.id
_entity.type
_entity.pdbx_description
1 polymer ?
#
loop_
_entity_poly.entity_id
_entity_poly.type
_entity_poly.pdbx_seq_one_letter_code
_entity_poly.pdbx_strand_id
1 'polypeptide(L)'
;MAFVQGAHTGRLATIGRDGYPYCIPLLFVWMDGGVFLHGTNASGHLRQNIDHSALACFDLDEAGEVFDYRRFECDSGIAAS
;
A
#
# COMPACT_ATOMS: atom_id res chain seq x y z
N MET A 1 -0.38 -11.07 12.49
CA MET A 1 -1.30 -9.93 12.75
C MET A 1 -0.69 -8.83 13.62
N ALA A 2 0.33 -9.09 14.44
CA ALA A 2 0.99 -8.03 15.21
C ALA A 2 1.57 -6.91 14.34
N PHE A 3 2.16 -7.25 13.18
CA PHE A 3 2.72 -6.28 12.25
C PHE A 3 1.70 -5.23 11.76
N VAL A 4 0.56 -5.67 11.22
CA VAL A 4 -0.48 -4.76 10.71
C VAL A 4 -1.10 -3.88 11.81
N GLN A 5 -1.15 -4.36 13.06
CA GLN A 5 -1.66 -3.58 14.20
C GLN A 5 -0.67 -2.51 14.68
N GLY A 6 0.63 -2.72 14.49
CA GLY A 6 1.68 -1.77 14.87
C GLY A 6 2.02 -0.75 13.78
N ALA A 7 1.69 -1.03 12.51
CA ALA A 7 1.97 -0.11 11.41
C ALA A 7 1.01 1.08 11.39
N HIS A 8 1.51 2.26 11.03
CA HIS A 8 0.73 3.51 11.01
C HIS A 8 0.40 4.01 9.61
N THR A 9 1.17 3.58 8.62
CA THR A 9 1.05 3.99 7.21
C THR A 9 1.13 2.76 6.33
N GLY A 10 0.30 2.71 5.28
CA GLY A 10 0.45 1.77 4.19
C GLY A 10 0.21 2.43 2.85
N ARG A 11 0.45 1.69 1.76
CA ARG A 11 0.29 2.19 0.40
C ARG A 11 -1.00 1.64 -0.20
N LEU A 12 -1.92 2.55 -0.50
CA LEU A 12 -3.15 2.21 -1.22
C LEU A 12 -2.93 2.41 -2.72
N ALA A 13 -3.10 1.34 -3.49
CA ALA A 13 -3.16 1.37 -4.95
C ALA A 13 -4.61 1.25 -5.42
N THR A 14 -5.03 2.17 -6.28
CA THR A 14 -6.35 2.18 -6.96
C THR A 14 -6.17 2.26 -8.47
N ILE A 15 -7.23 1.98 -9.23
CA ILE A 15 -7.20 2.03 -10.69
C ILE A 15 -7.77 3.38 -11.18
N GLY A 16 -6.95 4.16 -11.90
CA GLY A 16 -7.39 5.36 -12.59
C GLY A 16 -8.32 5.04 -13.75
N ARG A 17 -9.15 6.03 -14.16
CA ARG A 17 -10.02 5.88 -15.35
C ARG A 17 -9.24 5.68 -16.65
N ASP A 18 -7.98 6.08 -16.67
CA ASP A 18 -7.02 5.84 -17.75
C ASP A 18 -6.40 4.43 -17.70
N GLY A 19 -6.75 3.62 -16.70
CA GLY A 19 -6.25 2.27 -16.50
C GLY A 19 -4.91 2.19 -15.75
N TYR A 20 -4.28 3.31 -15.42
CA TYR A 20 -3.01 3.32 -14.70
C TYR A 20 -3.22 3.27 -13.17
N PRO A 21 -2.27 2.68 -12.41
CA PRO A 21 -2.37 2.64 -10.96
C PRO A 21 -2.12 4.02 -10.34
N TYR A 22 -2.89 4.34 -9.32
CA TYR A 22 -2.67 5.49 -8.44
C TYR A 22 -2.33 4.97 -7.04
N CYS A 23 -1.04 5.08 -6.68
CA CYS A 23 -0.49 4.59 -5.42
C CYS A 23 -0.13 5.74 -4.49
N ILE A 24 -0.73 5.78 -3.30
CA ILE A 24 -0.46 6.83 -2.29
C ILE A 24 -0.25 6.25 -0.89
N PRO A 25 0.63 6.84 -0.07
CA PRO A 25 0.71 6.51 1.34
C PRO A 25 -0.49 7.10 2.08
N LEU A 26 -1.13 6.31 2.94
CA LEU A 26 -2.22 6.75 3.80
C LEU A 26 -2.05 6.20 5.22
N LEU A 27 -2.41 7.02 6.19
CA LEU A 27 -2.62 6.56 7.56
C LEU A 27 -3.83 5.62 7.59
N PHE A 28 -3.70 4.52 8.33
CA PHE A 28 -4.76 3.52 8.44
C PHE A 28 -4.90 3.00 9.88
N VAL A 29 -6.00 2.32 10.15
CA VAL A 29 -6.17 1.48 11.34
C VAL A 29 -6.61 0.08 10.94
N TRP A 30 -6.12 -0.93 11.66
CA TRP A 30 -6.62 -2.29 11.56
C TRP A 30 -7.71 -2.52 12.61
N MET A 31 -8.94 -2.74 12.15
CA MET A 31 -10.12 -2.89 12.98
C MET A 31 -11.01 -3.97 12.38
N ASP A 32 -11.62 -4.82 13.21
CA ASP A 32 -12.62 -5.80 12.78
C ASP A 32 -12.23 -6.67 11.57
N GLY A 33 -10.94 -7.00 11.47
CA GLY A 33 -10.41 -7.82 10.37
C GLY A 33 -10.21 -7.09 9.04
N GLY A 34 -10.26 -5.75 9.04
CA GLY A 34 -10.08 -4.92 7.85
C GLY A 34 -9.18 -3.70 8.06
N VAL A 35 -8.73 -3.13 6.93
CA VAL A 35 -7.99 -1.86 6.86
C VAL A 35 -8.99 -0.73 6.70
N PHE A 36 -8.95 0.24 7.61
CA PHE A 36 -9.77 1.44 7.55
C PHE A 36 -8.90 2.66 7.30
N LEU A 37 -9.32 3.47 6.34
CA LEU A 37 -8.60 4.66 5.87
C LEU A 37 -9.50 5.87 6.08
N HIS A 38 -8.90 7.01 6.40
CA HIS A 38 -9.62 8.27 6.35
C HIS A 38 -9.68 8.77 4.91
N GLY A 39 -10.78 9.45 4.57
CA GLY A 39 -10.97 10.07 3.27
C GLY A 39 -11.65 11.42 3.42
N THR A 40 -11.68 12.17 2.32
CA THR A 40 -12.44 13.42 2.22
C THR A 40 -13.72 13.20 1.42
N ASN A 41 -14.76 13.99 1.72
CA ASN A 41 -15.97 14.05 0.89
C ASN A 41 -15.73 14.82 -0.42
N ALA A 42 -14.61 15.53 -0.57
CA ALA A 42 -14.24 16.16 -1.81
C ALA A 42 -13.97 15.13 -2.92
N SER A 43 -14.36 15.45 -4.15
CA SER A 43 -14.12 14.62 -5.33
C SER A 43 -12.67 14.76 -5.83
N GLY A 44 -11.71 14.31 -5.02
CA GLY A 44 -10.29 14.22 -5.40
C GLY A 44 -9.97 12.93 -6.16
N HIS A 45 -8.72 12.79 -6.64
CA HIS A 45 -8.29 11.64 -7.45
C HIS A 45 -8.60 10.28 -6.81
N LEU A 46 -8.29 10.11 -5.51
CA LEU A 46 -8.61 8.88 -4.79
C LEU A 46 -10.12 8.56 -4.85
N ARG A 47 -10.97 9.55 -4.57
CA ARG A 47 -12.42 9.37 -4.55
C ARG A 47 -12.94 9.01 -5.95
N GLN A 48 -12.47 9.71 -6.97
CA GLN A 48 -12.85 9.43 -8.36
C GLN A 48 -12.44 8.02 -8.82
N ASN A 49 -11.30 7.51 -8.35
CA ASN A 49 -10.86 6.15 -8.64
C ASN A 49 -11.71 5.10 -7.93
N ILE A 50 -12.01 5.29 -6.64
CA ILE A 50 -12.89 4.37 -5.88
C ILE A 50 -14.31 4.34 -6.49
N ASP A 51 -14.83 5.50 -6.87
CA ASP A 51 -16.15 5.61 -7.53
C ASP A 51 -16.14 4.96 -8.94
N HIS A 52 -14.97 4.87 -9.59
CA HIS A 52 -14.80 4.20 -10.88
C HIS A 52 -14.67 2.67 -10.73
N SER A 53 -13.93 2.19 -9.73
CA SER A 53 -13.69 0.78 -9.45
C SER A 53 -13.38 0.55 -7.97
N ALA A 54 -14.03 -0.45 -7.38
CA ALA A 54 -13.78 -0.86 -6.00
C ALA A 54 -12.52 -1.75 -5.85
N LEU A 55 -11.83 -2.09 -6.95
CA LEU A 55 -10.59 -2.88 -6.89
C LEU A 55 -9.44 -2.03 -6.35
N ALA A 56 -8.80 -2.51 -5.29
CA ALA A 56 -7.67 -1.87 -4.67
C ALA A 56 -6.69 -2.90 -4.10
N CYS A 57 -5.42 -2.48 -3.95
CA CYS A 57 -4.42 -3.19 -3.18
C CYS A 57 -3.95 -2.31 -2.03
N PHE A 58 -3.77 -2.90 -0.85
CA PHE A 58 -3.17 -2.22 0.29
C PHE A 58 -1.92 -2.96 0.71
N ASP A 59 -0.79 -2.26 0.64
CA ASP A 59 0.52 -2.82 0.90
C ASP A 59 1.14 -2.26 2.18
N LEU A 60 1.80 -3.13 2.91
CA LEU A 60 2.54 -2.82 4.13
C LEU A 60 3.91 -3.46 4.04
N ASP A 61 4.93 -2.63 4.22
CA ASP A 61 6.32 -3.04 4.25
C ASP A 61 7.00 -2.57 5.54
N GLU A 62 8.02 -3.32 5.94
CA GLU A 62 8.97 -2.91 6.97
C GLU A 62 10.37 -3.07 6.36
N ALA A 63 11.21 -2.06 6.56
CA ALA A 63 12.60 -2.16 6.13
C ALA A 63 13.30 -3.24 6.96
N GLY A 64 13.71 -4.32 6.29
CA GLY A 64 14.55 -5.36 6.87
C GLY A 64 16.01 -4.94 7.00
N GLU A 65 16.88 -5.91 7.26
CA GLU A 65 18.33 -5.70 7.28
C GLU A 65 18.84 -5.19 5.92
N VAL A 66 19.71 -4.18 5.97
CA VAL A 66 20.37 -3.63 4.78
C VAL A 66 21.70 -4.36 4.58
N PHE A 67 21.84 -5.06 3.46
CA PHE A 67 23.06 -5.80 3.10
C PHE A 67 23.96 -4.97 2.16
N ASP A 68 25.28 -5.24 2.18
CA ASP A 68 26.24 -4.67 1.21
C ASP A 68 26.08 -5.38 -0.16
N TYR A 69 25.26 -4.80 -1.03
CA TYR A 69 24.90 -5.34 -2.34
C TYR A 69 26.05 -5.20 -3.34
N ARG A 70 26.88 -6.26 -3.49
CA ARG A 70 27.96 -6.27 -4.51
C ARG A 70 27.61 -6.97 -5.82
N ARG A 71 27.23 -8.26 -5.84
CA ARG A 71 27.20 -9.07 -7.08
C ARG A 71 25.81 -9.55 -7.55
N PHE A 72 24.74 -9.24 -6.82
CA PHE A 72 23.39 -9.77 -7.10
C PHE A 72 22.34 -8.66 -7.21
N GLU A 73 22.69 -7.60 -7.96
CA GLU A 73 21.99 -6.29 -8.01
C GLU A 73 20.48 -6.33 -8.29
N CYS A 74 19.91 -7.45 -8.74
CA CYS A 74 18.48 -7.57 -9.03
C CYS A 74 17.85 -8.90 -8.59
N ASP A 75 18.50 -9.69 -7.72
CA ASP A 75 17.91 -10.96 -7.28
C ASP A 75 16.86 -10.72 -6.17
N SER A 76 15.62 -10.46 -6.60
CA SER A 76 14.47 -10.25 -5.71
C SER A 76 14.12 -11.49 -4.87
N GLY A 77 14.74 -12.64 -5.12
CA GLY A 77 14.52 -13.88 -4.36
C GLY A 77 15.22 -13.92 -3.00
N ILE A 78 16.24 -13.08 -2.78
CA ILE A 78 17.02 -13.08 -1.53
C ILE A 78 16.26 -12.41 -0.37
N ALA A 79 15.28 -11.55 -0.67
CA ALA A 79 14.49 -10.86 0.35
C ALA A 79 13.38 -11.73 0.99
N ALA A 80 13.25 -13.01 0.59
CA ALA A 80 12.13 -13.89 0.96
C ALA A 80 12.51 -15.12 1.83
N SER A 81 13.75 -15.21 2.34
CA SER A 81 14.25 -16.37 3.10
C SER A 81 14.35 -16.12 4.61
#